data_AF-A0A914E3B9-F1
#
_entry.id   AF-A0A914E3B9-F1
#
_cell.length_a   1.000
_cell.length_b   1.000
_cell.length_c   1.000
_cell.angle_alpha   90.00
_cell.angle_beta   90.00
_cell.angle_gamma   90.00
#
_symmetry.space_group_name_H-M   'P 1'
#
loop_
_entity.id
_entity.type
_entity.pdbx_description
1 polymer ?
#
loop_
_entity_poly.entity_id
_entity_poly.type
_entity_poly.pdbx_seq_one_letter_code
_entity_poly.pdbx_strand_id
1 'polypeptide(L)'
;MFTFKILTVLASLIVLCSTRILPNKLIQVNSYENSNSIGTPCSTNISNAYVDIYLIIDVSANMGAANLRQIGLSLSSELTTVPIAGLDDPHTSRVSIITYDETVNVLANVTELNSHADVSNVLLSLKVSNSSSAAGIEDAFFAADAMMIDCWIDMNCGINRQQAFVFIGASMNGVNTSSLIKTASEMNLRQSWITINWNNKDATLKQVFDKIATPSFNLSNTDKNVYEEFLWALTQTNCYCPGDPYQLFGYNTAKNRYERFVDCYMDSEFIGYGNTSVSNLCLLEDGFTNSAITSAIKHDFIRNRLINSFNESGENYFPDHYYNGLHRNNQSKWMWFDYDSSEFALGNFTAWYPGYTEKSPGNCVKAQLQPSSNNYLWMTTSCFSDNATLVCQTLGCDADRTNCITPLKKKKYHLKI
;
A
#
# COMPACT_ATOMS: atom_id res chain seq x y z
N MET A 1 -35.44 -28.55 35.33
CA MET A 1 -36.35 -27.68 34.55
C MET A 1 -35.57 -26.41 34.25
N PHE A 2 -34.77 -26.46 33.19
CA PHE A 2 -33.84 -25.39 32.77
C PHE A 2 -34.54 -24.57 31.70
N THR A 3 -34.64 -23.26 31.93
CA THR A 3 -35.05 -22.29 30.91
C THR A 3 -34.33 -20.97 31.13
N PHE A 4 -33.66 -20.55 30.05
CA PHE A 4 -33.41 -19.19 29.56
C PHE A 4 -32.68 -18.18 30.45
N LYS A 5 -31.46 -17.82 30.03
CA LYS A 5 -31.09 -16.49 29.49
C LYS A 5 -29.60 -16.45 29.11
N ILE A 6 -29.31 -16.61 27.83
CA ILE A 6 -28.07 -16.16 27.20
C ILE A 6 -28.52 -15.19 26.11
N LEU A 7 -28.44 -13.89 26.37
CA LEU A 7 -28.39 -12.82 25.36
C LEU A 7 -28.27 -11.47 26.09
N THR A 8 -27.04 -11.05 26.39
CA THR A 8 -26.60 -9.63 26.52
C THR A 8 -25.25 -9.59 27.24
N VAL A 9 -24.13 -9.69 26.52
CA VAL A 9 -22.87 -8.94 26.75
C VAL A 9 -21.99 -9.21 25.52
N LEU A 10 -22.07 -8.38 24.49
CA LEU A 10 -21.04 -8.23 23.45
C LEU A 10 -21.40 -7.01 22.57
N ALA A 11 -21.59 -5.88 23.24
CA ALA A 11 -21.79 -4.58 22.60
C ALA A 11 -21.30 -3.49 23.54
N SER A 12 -20.02 -3.54 23.94
CA SER A 12 -19.32 -2.47 24.68
C SER A 12 -17.83 -2.78 24.80
N LEU A 13 -17.13 -2.92 23.67
CA LEU A 13 -15.67 -2.76 23.63
C LEU A 13 -15.31 -2.11 22.29
N ILE A 14 -15.95 -0.98 21.99
CA ILE A 14 -15.39 0.02 21.09
C ILE A 14 -14.23 0.63 21.88
N VAL A 15 -13.06 -0.02 21.78
CA VAL A 15 -11.82 0.58 22.25
C VAL A 15 -11.52 1.71 21.29
N LEU A 16 -11.61 2.92 21.82
CA LEU A 16 -10.95 4.12 21.33
C LEU A 16 -9.46 3.82 21.15
N CYS A 17 -9.09 3.26 20.01
CA CYS A 17 -7.71 3.26 19.52
C CYS A 17 -7.56 4.36 18.46
N SER A 18 -7.93 5.59 18.84
CA SER A 18 -7.48 6.79 18.14
C SER A 18 -6.03 7.07 18.54
N THR A 19 -5.10 6.20 18.16
CA THR A 19 -3.71 6.62 18.04
C THR A 19 -3.53 7.00 16.58
N ARG A 20 -3.18 8.27 16.35
CA ARG A 20 -2.92 8.83 15.03
C ARG A 20 -1.94 7.93 14.29
N ILE A 21 -2.43 7.14 13.35
CA ILE A 21 -1.63 6.50 12.32
C ILE A 21 -2.14 7.14 11.04
N LEU A 22 -1.28 7.96 10.44
CA LEU A 22 -1.55 8.66 9.20
C LEU A 22 -1.89 7.63 8.11
N PRO A 23 -2.86 7.92 7.23
CA PRO A 23 -3.13 7.04 6.11
C PRO A 23 -1.86 6.87 5.29
N ASN A 24 -1.61 5.64 4.82
CA ASN A 24 -0.84 5.38 3.60
C ASN A 24 -1.58 6.02 2.42
N LYS A 25 -1.60 7.36 2.39
CA LYS A 25 -2.18 8.15 1.32
C LYS A 25 -1.18 8.01 0.18
N LEU A 26 -1.51 7.18 -0.79
CA LEU A 26 -0.73 7.07 -2.03
C LEU A 26 -0.55 8.46 -2.62
N ILE A 27 0.67 8.99 -2.53
CA ILE A 27 1.00 10.29 -3.10
C ILE A 27 1.23 10.07 -4.59
N GLN A 28 0.21 10.41 -5.38
CA GLN A 28 0.33 10.39 -6.83
C GLN A 28 1.39 11.38 -7.28
N VAL A 29 2.30 10.92 -8.12
CA VAL A 29 3.34 11.74 -8.75
C VAL A 29 3.24 11.72 -10.27
N ASN A 30 4.02 12.62 -10.88
CA ASN A 30 4.09 12.83 -12.31
C ASN A 30 4.33 11.53 -13.09
N SER A 31 3.88 11.55 -14.34
CA SER A 31 3.81 10.39 -15.20
C SER A 31 5.17 10.01 -15.81
N TYR A 32 5.33 8.73 -16.19
CA TYR A 32 6.55 8.22 -16.79
C TYR A 32 6.34 7.18 -17.88
N GLU A 33 7.35 7.04 -18.74
CA GLU A 33 7.38 6.00 -19.78
C GLU A 33 8.31 4.83 -19.43
N ASN A 34 9.44 5.08 -18.75
CA ASN A 34 10.43 4.05 -18.41
C ASN A 34 10.72 4.00 -16.90
N SER A 35 10.56 2.82 -16.30
CA SER A 35 10.80 2.61 -14.86
C SER A 35 12.25 2.82 -14.45
N ASN A 36 13.22 2.52 -15.33
CA ASN A 36 14.65 2.60 -15.02
C ASN A 36 15.12 4.04 -14.71
N SER A 37 14.34 5.03 -15.12
CA SER A 37 14.61 6.44 -14.79
C SER A 37 14.07 6.89 -13.44
N ILE A 38 13.40 6.01 -12.69
CA ILE A 38 12.65 6.39 -11.48
C ILE A 38 13.19 5.64 -10.29
N GLY A 39 13.02 4.32 -10.27
CA GLY A 39 13.32 3.45 -9.15
C GLY A 39 13.20 2.00 -9.58
N THR A 40 13.26 1.09 -8.62
CA THR A 40 13.16 -0.33 -8.92
C THR A 40 11.69 -0.78 -8.88
N PRO A 41 11.10 -1.25 -10.00
CA PRO A 41 9.75 -1.78 -9.98
C PRO A 41 9.62 -2.94 -9.00
N CYS A 42 8.43 -3.08 -8.42
CA CYS A 42 8.07 -4.29 -7.70
C CYS A 42 8.13 -5.51 -8.62
N SER A 43 8.47 -6.66 -8.04
CA SER A 43 8.35 -7.94 -8.72
C SER A 43 6.93 -8.16 -9.25
N THR A 44 6.86 -8.87 -10.38
CA THR A 44 5.60 -9.34 -11.00
C THR A 44 5.42 -10.85 -10.81
N ASN A 45 6.24 -11.46 -9.96
CA ASN A 45 6.27 -12.90 -9.77
C ASN A 45 5.17 -13.37 -8.81
N ILE A 46 3.99 -13.68 -9.35
CA ILE A 46 2.85 -14.12 -8.55
C ILE A 46 3.10 -15.45 -7.79
N SER A 47 4.00 -16.30 -8.29
CA SER A 47 4.27 -17.60 -7.66
C SER A 47 4.97 -17.49 -6.30
N ASN A 48 5.49 -16.30 -5.96
CA ASN A 48 6.12 -16.01 -4.67
C ASN A 48 5.31 -14.99 -3.84
N ALA A 49 4.07 -14.68 -4.22
CA ALA A 49 3.25 -13.72 -3.48
C ALA A 49 2.74 -14.30 -2.15
N TYR A 50 2.79 -13.50 -1.08
CA TYR A 50 2.34 -13.89 0.26
C TYR A 50 1.34 -12.86 0.81
N VAL A 51 0.11 -12.95 0.30
CA VAL A 51 -0.98 -11.99 0.55
C VAL A 51 -2.16 -12.69 1.23
N ASP A 52 -2.80 -12.01 2.17
CA ASP A 52 -4.11 -12.41 2.68
C ASP A 52 -5.20 -11.84 1.78
N ILE A 53 -5.90 -12.72 1.07
CA ILE A 53 -6.89 -12.37 0.05
C ILE A 53 -8.29 -12.54 0.64
N TYR A 54 -9.02 -11.44 0.80
CA TYR A 54 -10.41 -11.43 1.27
C TYR A 54 -11.33 -11.26 0.07
N LEU A 55 -11.88 -12.36 -0.44
CA LEU A 55 -12.84 -12.33 -1.54
C LEU A 55 -14.22 -11.97 -1.00
N ILE A 56 -14.73 -10.80 -1.38
CA ILE A 56 -16.04 -10.26 -1.00
C ILE A 56 -16.94 -10.27 -2.22
N ILE A 57 -17.84 -11.26 -2.30
CA ILE A 57 -18.55 -11.63 -3.53
C ILE A 57 -20.05 -11.36 -3.40
N ASP A 58 -20.58 -10.54 -4.30
CA ASP A 58 -22.02 -10.34 -4.48
C ASP A 58 -22.68 -11.64 -4.97
N VAL A 59 -23.60 -12.16 -4.16
CA VAL A 59 -24.43 -13.33 -4.52
C VAL A 59 -25.89 -12.95 -4.76
N SER A 60 -26.22 -11.66 -4.85
CA SER A 60 -27.57 -11.19 -5.10
C SER A 60 -28.12 -11.68 -6.44
N ALA A 61 -29.44 -11.61 -6.60
CA ALA A 61 -30.15 -11.91 -7.84
C ALA A 61 -29.64 -11.08 -9.05
N ASN A 62 -29.06 -9.89 -8.80
CA ASN A 62 -28.47 -9.07 -9.87
C ASN A 62 -27.18 -9.66 -10.43
N MET A 63 -26.44 -10.44 -9.63
CA MET A 63 -25.28 -11.18 -10.12
C MET A 63 -25.72 -12.21 -11.16
N GLY A 64 -26.72 -13.03 -10.83
CA GLY A 64 -27.26 -14.06 -11.72
C GLY A 64 -26.36 -15.30 -11.81
N ALA A 65 -26.98 -16.47 -12.04
CA ALA A 65 -26.32 -17.77 -11.81
C ALA A 65 -25.17 -18.04 -12.79
N ALA A 66 -25.29 -17.61 -14.04
CA ALA A 66 -24.25 -17.78 -15.06
C ALA A 66 -22.99 -16.98 -14.71
N ASN A 67 -23.16 -15.74 -14.27
CA ASN A 67 -22.08 -14.86 -13.86
C ASN A 67 -21.37 -15.38 -12.61
N LEU A 68 -22.13 -15.76 -11.58
CA LEU A 68 -21.55 -16.30 -10.35
C LEU A 68 -20.75 -17.60 -10.62
N ARG A 69 -21.25 -18.46 -11.51
CA ARG A 69 -20.52 -19.64 -11.97
C ARG A 69 -19.23 -19.27 -12.72
N GLN A 70 -19.25 -18.25 -13.57
CA GLN A 70 -18.06 -17.78 -14.28
C GLN A 70 -17.02 -17.21 -13.31
N ILE A 71 -17.45 -16.42 -12.31
CA ILE A 71 -16.58 -15.91 -11.24
C ILE A 71 -15.92 -17.09 -10.52
N GLY A 72 -16.72 -18.06 -10.06
CA GLY A 72 -16.21 -19.23 -9.34
C GLY A 72 -15.19 -20.03 -10.15
N LEU A 73 -15.48 -20.33 -11.42
CA LEU A 73 -14.57 -21.06 -12.31
C LEU A 73 -13.26 -20.30 -12.55
N SER A 74 -13.36 -19.00 -12.84
CA SER A 74 -12.18 -18.22 -13.22
C SER A 74 -11.28 -17.95 -12.03
N LEU A 75 -11.83 -17.51 -10.89
CA LEU A 75 -11.03 -17.34 -9.67
C LEU A 75 -10.38 -18.66 -9.21
N SER A 76 -11.10 -19.78 -9.31
CA SER A 76 -10.53 -21.10 -9.00
C SER A 76 -9.32 -21.42 -9.88
N SER A 77 -9.40 -21.08 -11.18
CA SER A 77 -8.30 -21.27 -12.14
C SER A 77 -7.12 -20.34 -11.82
N GLU A 78 -7.35 -19.04 -11.68
CA GLU A 78 -6.29 -18.05 -11.52
C GLU A 78 -5.53 -18.21 -10.20
N LEU A 79 -6.25 -18.51 -9.11
CA LEU A 79 -5.65 -18.71 -7.80
C LEU A 79 -4.73 -19.94 -7.73
N THR A 80 -4.77 -20.85 -8.73
CA THR A 80 -3.76 -21.93 -8.83
C THR A 80 -2.34 -21.41 -9.07
N THR A 81 -2.20 -20.19 -9.61
CA THR A 81 -0.90 -19.55 -9.84
C THR A 81 -0.34 -18.85 -8.59
N VAL A 82 -1.21 -18.61 -7.60
CA VAL A 82 -0.85 -18.02 -6.30
C VAL A 82 -0.45 -19.16 -5.37
N PRO A 83 0.67 -19.07 -4.64
CA PRO A 83 1.06 -20.11 -3.70
C PRO A 83 0.10 -20.07 -2.50
N ILE A 84 -0.87 -20.99 -2.47
CA ILE A 84 -1.84 -21.10 -1.37
C ILE A 84 -1.50 -22.34 -0.55
N ALA A 85 -1.20 -22.13 0.73
CA ALA A 85 -1.02 -23.20 1.69
C ALA A 85 -1.55 -22.78 3.06
N GLY A 86 -1.72 -23.76 3.94
CA GLY A 86 -2.06 -23.52 5.33
C GLY A 86 -1.00 -22.75 6.12
N LEU A 87 -1.23 -22.63 7.43
CA LEU A 87 -0.45 -21.78 8.35
C LEU A 87 1.05 -22.14 8.48
N ASP A 88 1.45 -23.30 7.97
CA ASP A 88 2.80 -23.86 8.15
C ASP A 88 3.87 -23.21 7.26
N ASP A 89 3.49 -22.51 6.19
CA ASP A 89 4.44 -21.79 5.32
C ASP A 89 4.25 -20.27 5.42
N PRO A 90 5.25 -19.50 5.92
CA PRO A 90 5.14 -18.04 6.01
C PRO A 90 5.21 -17.32 4.66
N HIS A 91 5.58 -18.00 3.57
CA HIS A 91 5.72 -17.42 2.23
C HIS A 91 4.56 -17.79 1.28
N THR A 92 3.44 -18.25 1.83
CA THR A 92 2.22 -18.54 1.08
C THR A 92 1.14 -17.51 1.36
N SER A 93 0.26 -17.35 0.36
CA SER A 93 -0.97 -16.58 0.42
C SER A 93 -2.10 -17.40 1.04
N ARG A 94 -3.11 -16.70 1.55
CA ARG A 94 -4.29 -17.30 2.17
C ARG A 94 -5.55 -16.64 1.64
N VAL A 95 -6.67 -17.34 1.70
CA VAL A 95 -7.93 -16.88 1.11
C VAL A 95 -9.05 -16.97 2.12
N SER A 96 -9.79 -15.88 2.30
CA SER A 96 -11.10 -15.83 2.92
C SER A 96 -12.16 -15.62 1.85
N ILE A 97 -13.33 -16.22 2.03
CA ILE A 97 -14.46 -16.09 1.10
C ILE A 97 -15.68 -15.63 1.89
N ILE A 98 -16.10 -14.41 1.59
CA ILE A 98 -17.24 -13.72 2.17
C ILE A 98 -18.22 -13.45 1.03
N THR A 99 -19.47 -13.79 1.25
CA THR A 99 -20.55 -13.50 0.31
C THR A 99 -21.53 -12.54 0.92
N TYR A 100 -22.15 -11.72 0.07
CA TYR A 100 -23.13 -10.75 0.54
C TYR A 100 -24.28 -10.59 -0.45
N ASP A 101 -25.45 -10.29 0.10
CA ASP A 101 -26.63 -9.81 -0.60
C ASP A 101 -27.33 -8.72 0.25
N GLU A 102 -28.50 -9.00 0.82
CA GLU A 102 -29.08 -8.24 1.92
C GLU A 102 -28.42 -8.59 3.26
N THR A 103 -27.82 -9.77 3.37
CA THR A 103 -27.11 -10.26 4.55
C THR A 103 -25.72 -10.76 4.17
N VAL A 104 -24.85 -10.96 5.17
CA VAL A 104 -23.47 -11.39 4.99
C VAL A 104 -23.31 -12.84 5.42
N ASN A 105 -22.60 -13.62 4.62
CA ASN A 105 -22.21 -14.99 4.98
C ASN A 105 -20.72 -15.17 4.78
N VAL A 106 -20.02 -15.51 5.87
CA VAL A 106 -18.63 -15.96 5.84
C VAL A 106 -18.63 -17.44 5.48
N LEU A 107 -18.12 -17.77 4.30
CA LEU A 107 -18.04 -19.16 3.84
C LEU A 107 -16.75 -19.83 4.29
N ALA A 108 -15.67 -19.05 4.39
CA ALA A 108 -14.41 -19.52 4.94
C ALA A 108 -13.55 -18.35 5.44
N ASN A 109 -12.83 -18.56 6.53
CA ASN A 109 -11.81 -17.63 7.05
C ASN A 109 -10.42 -17.93 6.43
N VAL A 110 -9.47 -16.99 6.54
CA VAL A 110 -8.09 -17.08 6.03
C VAL A 110 -7.27 -18.23 6.62
N THR A 111 -7.76 -18.90 7.67
CA THR A 111 -7.10 -20.05 8.32
C THR A 111 -7.75 -21.39 7.98
N GLU A 112 -8.88 -21.39 7.25
CA GLU A 112 -9.69 -22.60 7.00
C GLU A 112 -9.38 -23.24 5.65
N LEU A 113 -8.98 -22.45 4.66
CA LEU A 113 -8.63 -22.92 3.31
C LEU A 113 -7.13 -23.15 3.21
N ASN A 114 -6.71 -24.42 3.13
CA ASN A 114 -5.29 -24.80 3.21
C ASN A 114 -4.72 -25.32 1.89
N SER A 115 -5.54 -25.35 0.83
CA SER A 115 -5.15 -25.81 -0.51
C SER A 115 -5.97 -25.14 -1.61
N HIS A 116 -5.47 -25.18 -2.85
CA HIS A 116 -6.23 -24.73 -4.03
C HIS A 116 -7.55 -25.50 -4.21
N ALA A 117 -7.59 -26.77 -3.79
CA ALA A 117 -8.79 -27.59 -3.86
C ALA A 117 -9.88 -27.08 -2.89
N ASP A 118 -9.50 -26.69 -1.67
CA ASP A 118 -10.45 -26.12 -0.68
C ASP A 118 -11.06 -24.83 -1.22
N VAL A 119 -10.21 -23.92 -1.73
CA VAL A 119 -10.64 -22.67 -2.35
C VAL A 119 -11.59 -22.93 -3.52
N SER A 120 -11.22 -23.83 -4.42
CA SER A 120 -12.04 -24.18 -5.58
C SER A 120 -13.38 -24.78 -5.18
N ASN A 121 -13.41 -25.66 -4.17
CA ASN A 121 -14.64 -26.29 -3.70
C ASN A 121 -15.63 -25.25 -3.17
N VAL A 122 -15.16 -24.26 -2.39
CA VAL A 122 -16.02 -23.19 -1.88
C VAL A 122 -16.51 -22.29 -3.03
N LEU A 123 -15.62 -21.85 -3.91
CA LEU A 123 -15.96 -20.99 -5.06
C LEU A 123 -16.95 -21.65 -6.03
N LEU A 124 -16.82 -22.96 -6.28
CA LEU A 124 -17.73 -23.71 -7.14
C LEU A 124 -19.07 -24.03 -6.46
N SER A 125 -19.15 -23.87 -5.13
CA SER A 125 -20.39 -24.05 -4.35
C SER A 125 -21.27 -22.80 -4.26
N LEU A 126 -20.78 -21.65 -4.75
CA LEU A 126 -21.48 -20.37 -4.71
C LEU A 126 -22.88 -20.47 -5.37
N LYS A 127 -23.88 -19.89 -4.71
CA LYS A 127 -25.27 -19.88 -5.17
C LYS A 127 -25.83 -18.48 -5.14
N VAL A 128 -26.59 -18.15 -6.17
CA VAL A 128 -27.33 -16.90 -6.23
C VAL A 128 -28.46 -16.94 -5.22
N SER A 129 -28.62 -15.84 -4.51
CA SER A 129 -29.71 -15.61 -3.59
C SER A 129 -30.95 -15.07 -4.33
N ASN A 130 -32.09 -15.10 -3.64
CA ASN A 130 -33.33 -14.55 -4.17
C ASN A 130 -33.44 -13.03 -3.95
N SER A 131 -32.51 -12.40 -3.23
CA SER A 131 -32.55 -10.96 -2.95
C SER A 131 -31.87 -10.19 -4.08
N SER A 132 -32.52 -9.13 -4.56
CA SER A 132 -31.89 -8.17 -5.48
C SER A 132 -31.19 -7.02 -4.75
N SER A 133 -31.09 -7.09 -3.42
CA SER A 133 -30.42 -6.10 -2.59
C SER A 133 -28.94 -6.44 -2.44
N ALA A 134 -28.10 -5.42 -2.37
CA ALA A 134 -26.68 -5.47 -2.04
C ALA A 134 -26.41 -4.80 -0.68
N ALA A 135 -27.46 -4.54 0.12
CA ALA A 135 -27.38 -3.78 1.37
C ALA A 135 -26.38 -4.34 2.41
N GLY A 136 -26.08 -5.64 2.36
CA GLY A 136 -25.12 -6.30 3.26
C GLY A 136 -23.65 -6.01 2.97
N ILE A 137 -23.31 -5.25 1.92
CA ILE A 137 -21.91 -5.00 1.55
C ILE A 137 -21.09 -4.32 2.65
N GLU A 138 -21.67 -3.37 3.39
CA GLU A 138 -20.94 -2.66 4.45
C GLU A 138 -20.63 -3.61 5.63
N ASP A 139 -21.58 -4.48 5.98
CA ASP A 139 -21.37 -5.55 6.97
C ASP A 139 -20.31 -6.55 6.48
N ALA A 140 -20.21 -6.79 5.17
CA ALA A 140 -19.21 -7.69 4.60
C ALA A 140 -17.80 -7.11 4.72
N PHE A 141 -17.67 -5.78 4.58
CA PHE A 141 -16.42 -5.07 4.83
C PHE A 141 -16.02 -5.20 6.29
N PHE A 142 -16.96 -4.99 7.23
CA PHE A 142 -16.69 -5.18 8.65
C PHE A 142 -16.34 -6.63 9.00
N ALA A 143 -16.96 -7.62 8.38
CA ALA A 143 -16.63 -9.03 8.58
C ALA A 143 -15.19 -9.34 8.13
N ALA A 144 -14.78 -8.82 6.96
CA ALA A 144 -13.42 -8.98 6.46
C ALA A 144 -12.39 -8.27 7.37
N ASP A 145 -12.70 -7.06 7.85
CA ASP A 145 -11.85 -6.30 8.77
C ASP A 145 -11.68 -7.02 10.11
N ALA A 146 -12.78 -7.53 10.68
CA ALA A 146 -12.76 -8.28 11.93
C ALA A 146 -11.89 -9.54 11.79
N MET A 147 -12.01 -10.29 10.69
CA MET A 147 -11.14 -11.44 10.44
C MET A 147 -9.67 -11.05 10.37
N MET A 148 -9.34 -9.94 9.68
CA MET A 148 -7.98 -9.44 9.61
C MET A 148 -7.45 -9.08 11.01
N ILE A 149 -8.25 -8.40 11.83
CA ILE A 149 -7.87 -8.01 13.19
C ILE A 149 -7.66 -9.24 14.08
N ASP A 150 -8.59 -10.20 14.09
CA ASP A 150 -8.49 -11.43 14.88
C ASP A 150 -7.24 -12.23 14.51
N CYS A 151 -7.01 -12.35 13.20
CA CYS A 151 -5.83 -12.98 12.60
C CYS A 151 -4.51 -12.33 13.08
N TRP A 152 -4.49 -11.00 13.23
CA TRP A 152 -3.36 -10.26 13.79
C TRP A 152 -3.17 -10.47 15.29
N ILE A 153 -4.26 -10.41 16.07
CA ILE A 153 -4.24 -10.52 17.53
C ILE A 153 -3.79 -11.92 17.97
N ASP A 154 -4.34 -12.96 17.35
CA ASP A 154 -4.06 -14.35 17.73
C ASP A 154 -2.69 -14.84 17.26
N MET A 155 -1.91 -14.00 16.56
CA MET A 155 -0.59 -14.31 15.99
C MET A 155 -0.55 -15.51 15.04
N ASN A 156 -1.70 -16.12 14.73
CA ASN A 156 -1.84 -17.27 13.84
C ASN A 156 -1.51 -16.95 12.37
N CYS A 157 -1.35 -15.66 12.04
CA CYS A 157 -1.33 -15.20 10.67
C CYS A 157 0.00 -14.64 10.15
N GLY A 158 1.00 -14.51 11.03
CA GLY A 158 2.25 -13.84 10.68
C GLY A 158 2.03 -12.33 10.44
N ILE A 159 2.77 -11.50 11.17
CA ILE A 159 2.60 -10.03 11.19
C ILE A 159 2.96 -9.30 9.87
N ASN A 160 3.31 -10.02 8.80
CA ASN A 160 3.97 -9.45 7.62
C ASN A 160 3.22 -9.63 6.29
N ARG A 161 2.12 -10.38 6.23
CA ARG A 161 1.32 -10.50 5.00
C ARG A 161 0.53 -9.22 4.76
N GLN A 162 0.58 -8.73 3.53
CA GLN A 162 -0.28 -7.62 3.11
C GLN A 162 -1.70 -8.13 2.86
N GLN A 163 -2.68 -7.24 2.95
CA GLN A 163 -4.09 -7.61 2.78
C GLN A 163 -4.64 -7.09 1.45
N ALA A 164 -5.26 -7.99 0.68
CA ALA A 164 -5.99 -7.66 -0.54
C ALA A 164 -7.49 -7.90 -0.32
N PHE A 165 -8.27 -6.83 -0.31
CA PHE A 165 -9.72 -6.88 -0.25
C PHE A 165 -10.26 -6.84 -1.68
N VAL A 166 -10.84 -7.96 -2.12
CA VAL A 166 -11.31 -8.14 -3.49
C VAL A 166 -12.82 -8.02 -3.51
N PHE A 167 -13.30 -6.85 -3.90
CA PHE A 167 -14.71 -6.51 -3.96
C PHE A 167 -15.30 -6.81 -5.36
N ILE A 168 -16.12 -7.84 -5.45
CA ILE A 168 -16.79 -8.25 -6.70
C ILE A 168 -18.28 -7.95 -6.59
N GLY A 169 -18.79 -7.09 -7.45
CA GLY A 169 -20.17 -6.60 -7.38
C GLY A 169 -20.87 -6.47 -8.72
N ALA A 170 -22.20 -6.62 -8.72
CA ALA A 170 -23.06 -6.44 -9.89
C ALA A 170 -24.11 -5.32 -9.72
N SER A 171 -24.30 -4.81 -8.51
CA SER A 171 -25.31 -3.79 -8.20
C SER A 171 -24.98 -3.00 -6.92
N MET A 172 -25.51 -1.78 -6.83
CA MET A 172 -25.51 -0.94 -5.61
C MET A 172 -26.93 -0.77 -5.02
N ASN A 173 -27.88 -1.63 -5.39
CA ASN A 173 -29.25 -1.55 -4.90
C ASN A 173 -29.33 -1.75 -3.38
N GLY A 174 -30.01 -0.85 -2.68
CA GLY A 174 -30.12 -0.89 -1.21
C GLY A 174 -28.88 -0.42 -0.46
N VAL A 175 -27.83 0.04 -1.15
CA VAL A 175 -26.57 0.47 -0.53
C VAL A 175 -26.54 1.98 -0.30
N ASN A 176 -26.13 2.40 0.90
CA ASN A 176 -25.72 3.78 1.13
C ASN A 176 -24.28 3.98 0.63
N THR A 177 -24.14 4.36 -0.63
CA THR A 177 -22.83 4.47 -1.32
C THR A 177 -21.87 5.45 -0.64
N SER A 178 -22.37 6.55 -0.08
CA SER A 178 -21.56 7.52 0.66
C SER A 178 -20.99 6.93 1.96
N SER A 179 -21.79 6.14 2.69
CA SER A 179 -21.33 5.41 3.88
C SER A 179 -20.27 4.39 3.49
N LEU A 180 -20.55 3.58 2.45
CA LEU A 180 -19.64 2.54 2.00
C LEU A 180 -18.26 3.09 1.59
N ILE A 181 -18.23 4.17 0.81
CA ILE A 181 -16.97 4.83 0.41
C ILE A 181 -16.21 5.33 1.63
N LYS A 182 -16.92 5.92 2.60
CA LYS A 182 -16.31 6.39 3.84
C LYS A 182 -15.72 5.22 4.63
N THR A 183 -16.49 4.15 4.83
CA THR A 183 -16.07 2.94 5.53
C THR A 183 -14.81 2.33 4.89
N ALA A 184 -14.80 2.15 3.56
CA ALA A 184 -13.61 1.66 2.86
C ALA A 184 -12.39 2.58 3.03
N SER A 185 -12.60 3.91 3.01
CA SER A 185 -11.51 4.87 3.19
C SER A 185 -10.91 4.86 4.60
N GLU A 186 -11.72 4.56 5.62
CA GLU A 186 -11.28 4.46 7.02
C GLU A 186 -10.53 3.15 7.30
N MET A 187 -10.82 2.07 6.56
CA MET A 187 -10.14 0.78 6.65
C MET A 187 -8.75 0.75 5.95
N ASN A 188 -8.43 1.78 5.16
CA ASN A 188 -7.34 1.77 4.17
C ASN A 188 -5.90 1.85 4.74
N LEU A 189 -5.65 1.48 6.01
CA LEU A 189 -4.35 1.68 6.65
C LEU A 189 -3.27 0.68 6.18
N ARG A 190 -3.65 -0.55 5.80
CA ARG A 190 -2.72 -1.61 5.29
C ARG A 190 -3.31 -2.48 4.18
N GLN A 191 -4.49 -2.13 3.69
CA GLN A 191 -5.26 -2.95 2.76
C GLN A 191 -5.15 -2.36 1.34
N SER A 192 -5.03 -3.22 0.34
CA SER A 192 -5.31 -2.84 -1.05
C SER A 192 -6.73 -3.25 -1.42
N TRP A 193 -7.47 -2.34 -2.01
CA TRP A 193 -8.81 -2.60 -2.54
C TRP A 193 -8.72 -2.92 -4.03
N ILE A 194 -9.04 -4.15 -4.39
CA ILE A 194 -9.22 -4.59 -5.77
C ILE A 194 -10.72 -4.67 -6.00
N THR A 195 -11.23 -3.99 -7.02
CA THR A 195 -12.67 -4.02 -7.32
C THR A 195 -12.88 -4.64 -8.69
N ILE A 196 -13.90 -5.48 -8.85
CA ILE A 196 -14.23 -6.15 -10.12
C ILE A 196 -15.69 -5.91 -10.46
N ASN A 197 -15.94 -4.94 -11.34
CA ASN A 197 -17.28 -4.58 -11.78
C ASN A 197 -17.82 -5.66 -12.73
N TRP A 198 -18.88 -6.35 -12.30
CA TRP A 198 -19.54 -7.38 -13.10
C TRP A 198 -20.72 -6.88 -13.94
N ASN A 199 -21.10 -5.62 -13.76
CA ASN A 199 -22.17 -4.94 -14.49
C ASN A 199 -21.76 -3.54 -14.94
N ASN A 200 -21.04 -3.45 -16.07
CA ASN A 200 -20.50 -2.19 -16.58
C ASN A 200 -21.54 -1.16 -17.05
N LYS A 201 -22.82 -1.54 -17.03
CA LYS A 201 -23.93 -0.63 -17.33
C LYS A 201 -24.40 0.13 -16.09
N ASP A 202 -24.05 -0.32 -14.90
CA ASP A 202 -24.36 0.38 -13.66
C ASP A 202 -23.32 1.49 -13.41
N ALA A 203 -23.70 2.72 -13.71
CA ALA A 203 -22.85 3.89 -13.52
C ALA A 203 -22.56 4.18 -12.03
N THR A 204 -23.48 3.86 -11.13
CA THR A 204 -23.31 4.06 -9.68
C THR A 204 -22.28 3.09 -9.15
N LEU A 205 -22.40 1.81 -9.52
CA LEU A 205 -21.42 0.77 -9.19
C LEU A 205 -20.02 1.17 -9.66
N LYS A 206 -19.89 1.60 -10.92
CA LYS A 206 -18.61 2.08 -11.46
C LYS A 206 -18.03 3.23 -10.64
N GLN A 207 -18.83 4.25 -10.33
CA GLN A 207 -18.36 5.41 -9.56
C GLN A 207 -17.91 5.05 -8.14
N VAL A 208 -18.60 4.10 -7.49
CA VAL A 208 -18.20 3.60 -6.17
C VAL A 208 -16.89 2.83 -6.27
N PHE A 209 -16.76 1.96 -7.27
CA PHE A 209 -15.56 1.14 -7.49
C PHE A 209 -14.34 2.01 -7.78
N ASP A 210 -14.47 3.03 -8.62
CA ASP A 210 -13.42 4.00 -8.91
C ASP A 210 -12.96 4.79 -7.67
N LYS A 211 -13.81 4.93 -6.65
CA LYS A 211 -13.49 5.65 -5.40
C LYS A 211 -12.94 4.76 -4.30
N ILE A 212 -13.32 3.48 -4.28
CA ILE A 212 -12.87 2.50 -3.28
C ILE A 212 -11.55 1.86 -3.69
N ALA A 213 -11.40 1.52 -4.97
CA ALA A 213 -10.24 0.81 -5.45
C ALA A 213 -8.94 1.55 -5.15
N THR A 214 -7.91 0.78 -4.79
CA THR A 214 -6.53 1.27 -4.91
C THR A 214 -6.31 1.72 -6.36
N PRO A 215 -5.61 2.85 -6.61
CA PRO A 215 -5.43 3.36 -7.96
C PRO A 215 -4.93 2.26 -8.92
N SER A 216 -5.60 2.15 -10.08
CA SER A 216 -5.38 1.10 -11.09
C SER A 216 -5.82 -0.32 -10.73
N PHE A 217 -6.51 -0.54 -9.59
CA PHE A 217 -7.10 -1.84 -9.24
C PHE A 217 -8.63 -1.85 -9.39
N ASN A 218 -9.18 -0.95 -10.20
CA ASN A 218 -10.58 -0.92 -10.60
C ASN A 218 -10.78 -1.68 -11.92
N LEU A 219 -11.15 -2.94 -11.81
CA LEU A 219 -11.26 -3.87 -12.93
C LEU A 219 -12.72 -4.03 -13.38
N SER A 220 -12.91 -4.47 -14.62
CA SER A 220 -14.19 -4.80 -15.22
C SER A 220 -14.17 -6.20 -15.83
N ASN A 221 -15.28 -6.93 -15.72
CA ASN A 221 -15.44 -8.23 -16.40
C ASN A 221 -15.44 -8.13 -17.93
N THR A 222 -15.50 -6.93 -18.51
CA THR A 222 -15.35 -6.72 -19.96
C THR A 222 -13.95 -6.32 -20.37
N ASP A 223 -13.03 -6.13 -19.42
CA ASP A 223 -11.62 -5.91 -19.73
C ASP A 223 -11.03 -7.17 -20.33
N LYS A 224 -10.22 -7.00 -21.38
CA LYS A 224 -9.66 -8.14 -22.15
C LYS A 224 -8.86 -9.11 -21.27
N ASN A 225 -8.22 -8.59 -20.21
CA ASN A 225 -7.27 -9.31 -19.37
C ASN A 225 -7.60 -9.15 -17.87
N VAL A 226 -8.88 -9.09 -17.50
CA VAL A 226 -9.34 -8.85 -16.10
C VAL A 226 -8.61 -9.71 -15.07
N TYR A 227 -8.33 -10.97 -15.40
CA TYR A 227 -7.68 -11.93 -14.51
C TYR A 227 -6.17 -11.73 -14.41
N GLU A 228 -5.50 -11.38 -15.51
CA GLU A 228 -4.07 -11.01 -15.46
C GLU A 228 -3.87 -9.73 -14.66
N GLU A 229 -4.76 -8.75 -14.81
CA GLU A 229 -4.74 -7.51 -14.01
C GLU A 229 -5.10 -7.77 -12.54
N PHE A 230 -5.95 -8.76 -12.25
CA PHE A 230 -6.21 -9.23 -10.89
C PHE A 230 -4.94 -9.82 -10.25
N LEU A 231 -4.25 -10.74 -10.93
CA LEU A 231 -3.00 -11.32 -10.44
C LEU A 231 -1.91 -10.25 -10.30
N TRP A 232 -1.82 -9.32 -11.26
CA TRP A 232 -0.91 -8.18 -11.16
C TRP A 232 -1.24 -7.31 -9.94
N ALA A 233 -2.51 -6.98 -9.69
CA ALA A 233 -2.91 -6.22 -8.51
C ALA A 233 -2.51 -6.93 -7.20
N LEU A 234 -2.64 -8.26 -7.12
CA LEU A 234 -2.15 -9.05 -5.98
C LEU A 234 -0.63 -8.92 -5.81
N THR A 235 0.16 -8.99 -6.88
CA THR A 235 1.62 -8.79 -6.79
C THR A 235 1.99 -7.38 -6.32
N GLN A 236 1.24 -6.37 -6.75
CA GLN A 236 1.43 -5.00 -6.30
C GLN A 236 1.01 -4.82 -4.84
N THR A 237 -0.05 -5.49 -4.37
CA THR A 237 -0.41 -5.53 -2.94
C THR A 237 0.70 -6.15 -2.11
N ASN A 238 1.37 -7.20 -2.61
CA ASN A 238 2.52 -7.80 -1.96
C ASN A 238 3.76 -6.88 -1.93
N CYS A 239 3.73 -5.73 -2.60
CA CYS A 239 4.83 -4.80 -2.64
C CYS A 239 4.64 -3.66 -1.64
N TYR A 240 5.42 -3.62 -0.57
CA TYR A 240 5.21 -2.68 0.55
C TYR A 240 6.50 -2.27 1.26
N CYS A 241 6.42 -1.20 2.03
CA CYS A 241 7.49 -0.73 2.91
C CYS A 241 7.24 -1.18 4.36
N PRO A 242 8.12 -1.99 4.99
CA PRO A 242 7.99 -2.38 6.39
C PRO A 242 8.24 -1.21 7.34
N GLY A 243 7.49 -1.12 8.44
CA GLY A 243 7.72 -0.13 9.49
C GLY A 243 7.05 1.24 9.27
N ASP A 244 6.10 1.30 8.33
CA ASP A 244 5.37 2.50 7.90
C ASP A 244 6.17 3.62 7.16
N PRO A 245 7.24 3.35 6.37
CA PRO A 245 7.78 4.32 5.42
C PRO A 245 6.82 4.58 4.25
N TYR A 246 6.98 5.71 3.59
CA TYR A 246 6.25 6.08 2.39
C TYR A 246 6.80 5.35 1.17
N GLN A 247 5.93 4.64 0.45
CA GLN A 247 6.29 3.93 -0.77
C GLN A 247 6.15 4.82 -2.00
N LEU A 248 7.14 4.79 -2.89
CA LEU A 248 7.05 5.46 -4.18
C LEU A 248 6.01 4.78 -5.08
N PHE A 249 5.12 5.60 -5.65
CA PHE A 249 4.01 5.15 -6.49
C PHE A 249 3.84 6.10 -7.67
N GLY A 250 3.99 5.62 -8.91
CA GLY A 250 4.02 6.49 -10.09
C GLY A 250 3.10 6.02 -11.20
N TYR A 251 2.61 6.96 -12.03
CA TYR A 251 1.78 6.64 -13.18
C TYR A 251 2.61 6.31 -14.42
N ASN A 252 2.53 5.07 -14.88
CA ASN A 252 3.14 4.59 -16.11
C ASN A 252 2.24 4.93 -17.30
N THR A 253 2.66 5.85 -18.17
CA THR A 253 1.90 6.25 -19.36
C THR A 253 1.85 5.15 -20.42
N ALA A 254 2.94 4.38 -20.57
CA ALA A 254 3.02 3.31 -21.56
C ALA A 254 2.06 2.16 -21.24
N LYS A 255 1.83 1.90 -19.95
CA LYS A 255 0.88 0.89 -19.45
C LYS A 255 -0.46 1.47 -19.01
N ASN A 256 -0.64 2.80 -19.06
CA ASN A 256 -1.84 3.50 -18.62
C ASN A 256 -2.28 3.13 -17.19
N ARG A 257 -1.34 2.99 -16.25
CA ARG A 257 -1.64 2.56 -14.87
C ARG A 257 -0.62 3.05 -13.87
N TYR A 258 -1.02 3.16 -12.61
CA TYR A 258 -0.10 3.41 -11.52
C TYR A 258 0.62 2.13 -11.09
N GLU A 259 1.91 2.22 -10.78
CA GLU A 259 2.72 1.09 -10.32
C GLU A 259 3.45 1.46 -9.02
N ARG A 260 3.55 0.50 -8.11
CA ARG A 260 4.39 0.62 -6.90
C ARG A 260 5.85 0.34 -7.26
N PHE A 261 6.73 0.95 -6.49
CA PHE A 261 8.17 0.70 -6.52
C PHE A 261 8.60 0.20 -5.14
N VAL A 262 9.72 -0.52 -5.10
CA VAL A 262 10.31 -0.92 -3.80
C VAL A 262 11.05 0.23 -3.12
N ASP A 263 11.18 1.39 -3.76
CA ASP A 263 11.77 2.57 -3.15
C ASP A 263 10.88 3.08 -1.99
N CYS A 264 11.40 2.98 -0.77
CA CYS A 264 10.74 3.39 0.47
C CYS A 264 11.46 4.59 1.07
N TYR A 265 10.68 5.56 1.57
CA TYR A 265 11.20 6.83 2.10
C TYR A 265 10.66 7.11 3.49
N MET A 266 11.49 7.70 4.34
CA MET A 266 11.09 8.15 5.65
C MET A 266 11.64 9.54 5.92
N ASP A 267 10.80 10.39 6.50
CA ASP A 267 11.21 11.69 7.01
C ASP A 267 11.84 11.44 8.38
N SER A 268 13.10 11.80 8.56
CA SER A 268 13.74 11.66 9.88
C SER A 268 13.30 12.80 10.79
N GLU A 269 12.95 12.47 12.03
CA GLU A 269 12.70 13.46 13.10
C GLU A 269 13.99 14.18 13.54
N PHE A 270 15.17 13.70 13.09
CA PHE A 270 16.45 14.26 13.45
C PHE A 270 16.89 15.38 12.50
N ILE A 271 17.43 16.45 13.09
CA ILE A 271 18.19 17.47 12.37
C ILE A 271 19.65 17.02 12.33
N GLY A 272 20.16 16.72 11.15
CA GLY A 272 21.55 16.33 10.95
C GLY A 272 22.49 17.54 11.04
N TYR A 273 23.53 17.45 11.86
CA TYR A 273 24.69 18.35 11.85
C TYR A 273 25.91 17.56 11.37
N GLY A 274 26.48 17.86 10.21
CA GLY A 274 27.69 17.16 9.76
C GLY A 274 27.45 15.92 8.86
N ASN A 275 28.27 15.68 7.82
CA ASN A 275 28.12 14.56 6.86
C ASN A 275 28.09 13.19 7.54
N THR A 276 29.03 12.99 8.48
CA THR A 276 29.17 11.77 9.29
C THR A 276 28.03 11.58 10.26
N SER A 277 27.18 12.57 10.47
CA SER A 277 25.95 12.43 11.25
C SER A 277 24.78 12.16 10.30
N VAL A 278 24.73 12.81 9.13
CA VAL A 278 23.62 12.69 8.17
C VAL A 278 23.49 11.26 7.61
N SER A 279 24.57 10.65 7.07
CA SER A 279 24.49 9.26 6.57
C SER A 279 24.32 8.25 7.71
N ASN A 280 24.96 8.47 8.85
CA ASN A 280 24.86 7.58 10.00
C ASN A 280 23.50 7.66 10.71
N LEU A 281 22.80 8.80 10.68
CA LEU A 281 21.49 8.95 11.30
C LEU A 281 20.43 8.13 10.54
N CYS A 282 20.44 8.12 9.21
CA CYS A 282 19.59 7.21 8.44
C CYS A 282 19.97 5.74 8.70
N LEU A 283 21.27 5.42 8.80
CA LEU A 283 21.72 4.05 9.12
C LEU A 283 21.29 3.61 10.53
N LEU A 284 21.17 4.54 11.48
CA LEU A 284 20.68 4.29 12.84
C LEU A 284 19.16 4.04 12.87
N GLU A 285 18.41 4.52 11.87
CA GLU A 285 17.00 4.23 11.68
C GLU A 285 16.82 2.93 10.88
N ASP A 286 17.20 1.79 11.46
CA ASP A 286 16.98 0.45 10.89
C ASP A 286 17.64 0.19 9.51
N GLY A 287 18.81 0.78 9.26
CA GLY A 287 19.64 0.46 8.09
C GLY A 287 19.30 1.24 6.82
N PHE A 288 18.62 2.37 6.94
CA PHE A 288 18.29 3.24 5.82
C PHE A 288 19.52 4.03 5.37
N THR A 289 19.49 4.54 4.15
CA THR A 289 20.53 5.42 3.58
C THR A 289 19.94 6.80 3.30
N ASN A 290 20.77 7.79 2.98
CA ASN A 290 20.22 9.07 2.52
C ASN A 290 19.47 8.88 1.20
N SER A 291 18.37 9.59 1.02
CA SER A 291 17.60 9.56 -0.23
C SER A 291 18.46 9.90 -1.45
N ALA A 292 18.16 9.28 -2.58
CA ALA A 292 18.76 9.59 -3.86
C ALA A 292 17.70 10.15 -4.81
N ILE A 293 17.72 11.47 -5.01
CA ILE A 293 16.73 12.17 -5.84
C ILE A 293 17.20 12.24 -7.29
N THR A 294 17.12 11.10 -7.96
CA THR A 294 17.69 10.89 -9.31
C THR A 294 16.75 11.28 -10.45
N SER A 295 15.51 11.67 -10.15
CA SER A 295 14.50 11.97 -11.15
C SER A 295 13.49 13.02 -10.67
N ALA A 296 12.81 13.66 -11.63
CA ALA A 296 11.73 14.59 -11.34
C ALA A 296 10.62 13.93 -10.52
N ILE A 297 10.32 12.66 -10.78
CA ILE A 297 9.27 11.92 -10.09
C ILE A 297 9.61 11.68 -8.63
N LYS A 298 10.85 11.27 -8.32
CA LYS A 298 11.33 11.15 -6.94
C LYS A 298 11.32 12.50 -6.23
N HIS A 299 11.75 13.55 -6.94
CA HIS A 299 11.73 14.92 -6.42
C HIS A 299 10.32 15.39 -6.07
N ASP A 300 9.37 15.17 -6.97
CA ASP A 300 7.96 15.50 -6.78
C ASP A 300 7.32 14.67 -5.66
N PHE A 301 7.70 13.39 -5.54
CA PHE A 301 7.21 12.49 -4.50
C PHE A 301 7.59 13.00 -3.12
N ILE A 302 8.89 13.23 -2.90
CA ILE A 302 9.43 13.73 -1.63
C ILE A 302 8.84 15.11 -1.33
N ARG A 303 8.79 16.02 -2.31
CA ARG A 303 8.17 17.34 -2.14
C ARG A 303 6.71 17.21 -1.68
N ASN A 304 5.89 16.48 -2.43
CA ASN A 304 4.47 16.35 -2.13
C ASN A 304 4.27 15.70 -0.75
N ARG A 305 5.14 14.77 -0.35
CA ARG A 305 5.13 14.17 0.98
C ARG A 305 5.37 15.18 2.08
N LEU A 306 6.45 15.96 1.97
CA LEU A 306 6.84 16.97 2.94
C LEU A 306 5.81 18.11 3.04
N ILE A 307 5.17 18.49 1.93
CA ILE A 307 4.09 19.49 1.93
C ILE A 307 2.81 18.93 2.57
N ASN A 308 2.44 17.69 2.27
CA ASN A 308 1.22 17.09 2.81
C ASN A 308 1.33 16.77 4.31
N SER A 309 2.50 16.30 4.78
CA SER A 309 2.71 16.07 6.21
C SER A 309 2.50 17.35 7.03
N PHE A 310 2.95 18.49 6.52
CA PHE A 310 2.72 19.80 7.13
C PHE A 310 1.23 20.18 7.22
N ASN A 311 0.49 20.00 6.14
CA ASN A 311 -0.94 20.33 6.13
C ASN A 311 -1.76 19.43 7.08
N GLU A 312 -1.33 18.18 7.30
CA GLU A 312 -2.03 17.19 8.11
C GLU A 312 -1.69 17.28 9.61
N SER A 313 -0.46 17.64 9.99
CA SER A 313 -0.04 17.68 11.39
C SER A 313 -0.53 18.93 12.13
N GLY A 314 -0.76 20.05 11.43
CA GLY A 314 -1.05 21.35 12.04
C GLY A 314 0.09 21.88 12.94
N GLU A 315 1.20 21.15 13.02
CA GLU A 315 2.42 21.51 13.72
C GLU A 315 3.39 22.14 12.71
N ASN A 316 4.05 23.23 13.11
CA ASN A 316 4.96 24.05 12.29
C ASN A 316 6.27 23.32 11.89
N TYR A 317 6.28 22.00 11.75
CA TYR A 317 7.45 21.24 11.31
C TYR A 317 7.43 21.06 9.79
N PHE A 318 7.41 22.19 9.07
CA PHE A 318 7.79 22.20 7.67
C PHE A 318 9.30 22.31 7.60
N PRO A 319 10.05 21.32 7.09
CA PRO A 319 11.46 21.56 6.83
C PRO A 319 11.56 22.52 5.64
N ASP A 320 11.88 23.79 5.93
CA ASP A 320 12.25 24.78 4.90
C ASP A 320 13.37 24.24 4.01
N HIS A 321 14.16 23.29 4.51
CA HIS A 321 15.21 22.61 3.78
C HIS A 321 15.53 21.23 4.36
N TYR A 322 15.97 20.32 3.49
CA TYR A 322 16.44 18.99 3.86
C TYR A 322 17.71 18.60 3.07
N TYR A 323 18.50 17.67 3.60
CA TYR A 323 19.61 17.07 2.86
C TYR A 323 19.06 16.08 1.84
N ASN A 324 19.33 16.30 0.56
CA ASN A 324 18.79 15.45 -0.50
C ASN A 324 19.62 14.19 -0.75
N GLY A 325 20.78 14.03 -0.10
CA GLY A 325 21.70 12.90 -0.21
C GLY A 325 22.84 13.05 -1.22
N LEU A 326 22.86 14.09 -2.07
CA LEU A 326 23.95 14.34 -3.01
C LEU A 326 25.17 14.91 -2.28
N HIS A 327 26.33 14.30 -2.47
CA HIS A 327 27.57 14.69 -1.80
C HIS A 327 28.78 14.59 -2.74
N ARG A 328 29.89 15.24 -2.38
CA ARG A 328 31.18 15.06 -3.04
C ARG A 328 31.97 13.96 -2.37
N ASN A 329 32.38 12.96 -3.14
CA ASN A 329 33.28 11.93 -2.64
C ASN A 329 34.74 12.43 -2.55
N ASN A 330 35.65 11.55 -2.15
CA ASN A 330 37.08 11.86 -1.97
C ASN A 330 37.77 12.35 -3.25
N GLN A 331 37.20 12.10 -4.44
CA GLN A 331 37.69 12.59 -5.74
C GLN A 331 37.03 13.91 -6.16
N SER A 332 36.27 14.55 -5.27
CA SER A 332 35.48 15.77 -5.55
C SER A 332 34.42 15.60 -6.65
N LYS A 333 33.94 14.38 -6.88
CA LYS A 333 32.83 14.10 -7.81
C LYS A 333 31.51 14.03 -7.05
N TRP A 334 30.43 14.50 -7.67
CA TRP A 334 29.08 14.41 -7.11
C TRP A 334 28.54 12.99 -7.22
N MET A 335 28.17 12.43 -6.07
CA MET A 335 27.71 11.07 -5.90
C MET A 335 26.42 11.03 -5.07
N TRP A 336 25.57 10.07 -5.38
CA TRP A 336 24.45 9.64 -4.56
C TRP A 336 24.85 8.40 -3.76
N PHE A 337 24.20 8.20 -2.61
CA PHE A 337 24.20 6.89 -1.94
C PHE A 337 23.07 6.02 -2.50
N ASP A 338 23.36 4.76 -2.74
CA ASP A 338 22.35 3.73 -2.98
C ASP A 338 21.88 3.11 -1.65
N TYR A 339 20.84 2.28 -1.70
CA TYR A 339 20.24 1.64 -0.53
C TYR A 339 21.20 0.75 0.26
N ASP A 340 22.26 0.23 -0.38
CA ASP A 340 23.30 -0.59 0.24
C ASP A 340 24.52 0.23 0.69
N SER A 341 24.38 1.56 0.71
CA SER A 341 25.45 2.53 0.98
C SER A 341 26.55 2.59 -0.08
N SER A 342 26.38 1.92 -1.23
CA SER A 342 27.27 2.13 -2.38
C SER A 342 27.08 3.53 -2.98
N GLU A 343 28.09 4.02 -3.70
CA GLU A 343 28.03 5.34 -4.36
C GLU A 343 27.83 5.20 -5.86
N PHE A 344 26.95 6.01 -6.43
CA PHE A 344 26.80 6.14 -7.88
C PHE A 344 26.77 7.60 -8.32
N ALA A 345 27.23 7.86 -9.55
CA ALA A 345 27.45 9.21 -10.04
C ALA A 345 26.13 9.98 -10.25
N LEU A 346 26.20 11.30 -10.13
CA LEU A 346 25.11 12.19 -10.53
C LEU A 346 24.66 11.92 -11.97
N GLY A 347 23.36 11.69 -12.15
CA GLY A 347 22.73 11.51 -13.47
C GLY A 347 22.34 12.84 -14.14
N ASN A 348 21.41 12.77 -15.09
CA ASN A 348 20.99 13.94 -15.89
C ASN A 348 20.00 14.86 -15.18
N PHE A 349 19.25 14.35 -14.20
CA PHE A 349 18.27 15.16 -13.49
C PHE A 349 18.96 16.05 -12.47
N THR A 350 18.65 17.35 -12.53
CA THR A 350 19.06 18.32 -11.51
C THR A 350 17.92 19.30 -11.26
N ALA A 351 17.86 19.82 -10.04
CA ALA A 351 16.89 20.85 -9.66
C ALA A 351 17.60 22.05 -9.00
N TRP A 352 18.76 22.46 -9.52
CA TRP A 352 19.56 23.55 -8.95
C TRP A 352 18.76 24.85 -8.78
N TYR A 353 18.94 25.47 -7.62
CA TYR A 353 18.43 26.81 -7.35
C TYR A 353 19.12 27.83 -8.28
N PRO A 354 18.43 28.86 -8.80
CA PRO A 354 19.05 29.89 -9.63
C PRO A 354 20.35 30.44 -9.03
N GLY A 355 21.47 30.33 -9.77
CA GLY A 355 22.81 30.74 -9.32
C GLY A 355 23.63 29.64 -8.64
N TYR A 356 23.05 28.46 -8.39
CA TYR A 356 23.76 27.25 -7.96
C TYR A 356 23.95 26.28 -9.12
N THR A 357 25.06 25.56 -9.09
CA THR A 357 25.41 24.51 -10.07
C THR A 357 26.29 23.47 -9.39
N GLU A 358 26.61 22.39 -10.10
CA GLU A 358 27.61 21.40 -9.67
C GLU A 358 28.99 22.02 -9.37
N LYS A 359 29.32 23.17 -9.98
CA LYS A 359 30.59 23.87 -9.76
C LYS A 359 30.58 24.78 -8.52
N SER A 360 29.42 25.02 -7.93
CA SER A 360 29.30 25.85 -6.73
C SER A 360 30.10 25.27 -5.56
N PRO A 361 30.62 26.12 -4.65
CA PRO A 361 31.38 25.67 -3.49
C PRO A 361 30.48 24.89 -2.52
N GLY A 362 31.06 23.88 -1.89
CA GLY A 362 30.35 22.97 -0.99
C GLY A 362 30.69 21.51 -1.31
N ASN A 363 30.25 20.63 -0.44
CA ASN A 363 30.46 19.19 -0.54
C ASN A 363 29.19 18.36 -0.30
N CYS A 364 28.07 19.01 0.01
CA CYS A 364 26.73 18.41 0.07
C CYS A 364 25.72 19.30 -0.66
N VAL A 365 24.52 18.78 -0.85
CA VAL A 365 23.37 19.54 -1.35
C VAL A 365 22.20 19.51 -0.37
N LYS A 366 21.61 20.69 -0.18
CA LYS A 366 20.30 20.85 0.45
C LYS A 366 19.26 21.15 -0.61
N ALA A 367 18.09 20.57 -0.43
CA ALA A 367 16.88 20.96 -1.12
C ALA A 367 16.21 22.05 -0.26
N GLN A 368 16.12 23.27 -0.77
CA GLN A 368 15.53 24.43 -0.11
C GLN A 368 14.15 24.73 -0.72
N LEU A 369 13.13 24.90 0.12
CA LEU A 369 11.80 25.31 -0.34
C LEU A 369 11.89 26.74 -0.90
N GLN A 370 11.33 26.92 -2.08
CA GLN A 370 11.02 28.21 -2.67
C GLN A 370 9.52 28.52 -2.44
N PRO A 371 9.17 29.42 -1.50
CA PRO A 371 7.78 29.67 -1.12
C PRO A 371 6.88 30.14 -2.27
N SER A 372 7.45 30.82 -3.28
CA SER A 372 6.68 31.33 -4.42
C SER A 372 6.20 30.24 -5.38
N SER A 373 6.86 29.09 -5.42
CA SER A 373 6.55 27.99 -6.34
C SER A 373 6.15 26.71 -5.61
N ASN A 374 6.18 26.70 -4.27
CA ASN A 374 6.06 25.52 -3.43
C ASN A 374 6.96 24.36 -3.90
N ASN A 375 8.14 24.67 -4.43
CA ASN A 375 9.07 23.69 -4.96
C ASN A 375 10.38 23.69 -4.17
N TYR A 376 11.00 22.52 -4.05
CA TYR A 376 12.35 22.42 -3.50
C TYR A 376 13.37 22.56 -4.63
N LEU A 377 14.41 23.35 -4.40
CA LEU A 377 15.51 23.55 -5.34
C LEU A 377 16.86 23.35 -4.63
N TRP A 378 17.85 22.87 -5.37
CA TRP A 378 19.10 22.38 -4.82
C TRP A 378 20.11 23.50 -4.64
N MET A 379 20.73 23.57 -3.46
CA MET A 379 21.81 24.49 -3.13
C MET A 379 23.00 23.70 -2.59
N THR A 380 24.20 24.02 -3.06
CA THR A 380 25.43 23.44 -2.48
C THR A 380 25.67 24.03 -1.10
N THR A 381 26.13 23.19 -0.18
CA THR A 381 26.28 23.52 1.24
C THR A 381 27.49 22.76 1.78
N SER A 382 27.96 23.15 2.97
CA SER A 382 28.92 22.36 3.72
C SER A 382 28.21 21.20 4.39
N CYS A 383 28.63 19.97 4.10
CA CYS A 383 28.14 18.83 4.84
C CYS A 383 28.46 18.95 6.34
N PHE A 384 29.51 19.66 6.73
CA PHE A 384 30.11 19.59 8.07
C PHE A 384 29.57 20.63 9.05
N SER A 385 29.21 21.82 8.54
CA SER A 385 28.85 22.96 9.36
C SER A 385 27.37 23.29 9.33
N ASP A 386 26.66 22.85 8.30
CA ASP A 386 25.30 23.29 8.07
C ASP A 386 24.31 22.24 8.58
N ASN A 387 23.12 22.66 9.00
CA ASN A 387 22.07 21.77 9.51
C ASN A 387 20.94 21.61 8.48
N ALA A 388 20.34 20.42 8.40
CA ALA A 388 19.09 20.22 7.68
C ALA A 388 18.40 18.94 8.19
N THR A 389 17.11 18.81 7.93
CA THR A 389 16.41 17.53 8.14
C THR A 389 16.87 16.49 7.12
N LEU A 390 16.56 15.22 7.39
CA LEU A 390 16.94 14.10 6.54
C LEU A 390 15.70 13.48 5.91
N VAL A 391 15.86 13.08 4.66
CA VAL A 391 14.95 12.13 4.01
C VAL A 391 15.76 10.87 3.77
N CYS A 392 15.40 9.81 4.47
CA CYS A 392 16.06 8.52 4.40
C CYS A 392 15.35 7.62 3.39
N GLN A 393 16.09 6.70 2.77
CA GLN A 393 15.57 5.72 1.82
C GLN A 393 16.00 4.30 2.18
N THR A 394 15.16 3.33 1.84
CA THR A 394 15.47 1.90 1.91
C THR A 394 14.72 1.15 0.80
N LEU A 395 14.98 -0.15 0.69
CA LEU A 395 14.17 -1.04 -0.13
C LEU A 395 13.02 -1.65 0.68
N GLY A 396 11.86 -1.64 0.07
CA GLY A 396 10.69 -2.40 0.48
C GLY A 396 10.78 -3.85 0.02
N CYS A 397 9.64 -4.51 0.19
CA CYS A 397 9.46 -5.93 0.00
C CYS A 397 8.57 -6.14 -1.20
N ASP A 398 8.73 -7.29 -1.82
CA ASP A 398 7.84 -7.79 -2.83
C ASP A 398 7.98 -9.32 -2.89
N ALA A 399 7.40 -9.92 -3.93
CA ALA A 399 7.42 -11.37 -4.11
C ALA A 399 8.85 -11.96 -4.23
N ASP A 400 9.85 -11.20 -4.69
CA ASP A 400 11.23 -11.69 -4.82
C ASP A 400 12.16 -11.15 -3.72
N ARG A 401 11.67 -10.23 -2.87
CA ARG A 401 12.40 -9.63 -1.74
C ARG A 401 11.70 -9.94 -0.41
N THR A 402 11.79 -11.19 0.02
CA THR A 402 11.11 -11.71 1.22
C THR A 402 11.88 -11.48 2.52
N ASN A 403 13.17 -11.11 2.47
CA ASN A 403 14.01 -10.87 3.65
C ASN A 403 13.59 -9.65 4.50
N CYS A 404 12.51 -8.98 4.12
CA CYS A 404 11.82 -8.00 4.93
C CYS A 404 11.04 -8.56 6.12
N ILE A 405 10.94 -9.88 6.27
CA ILE A 405 10.28 -10.56 7.39
C ILE A 405 11.13 -10.43 8.67
N THR A 406 11.69 -9.25 8.93
CA THR A 406 12.19 -8.92 10.25
C THR A 406 10.95 -8.59 11.08
N PRO A 407 10.73 -9.22 12.24
CA PRO A 407 9.65 -8.83 13.12
C PRO A 407 9.82 -7.34 13.37
N LEU A 408 8.78 -6.53 13.13
CA LEU A 408 8.70 -5.19 13.70
C LEU A 408 9.15 -5.35 15.16
N LYS A 409 10.37 -4.89 15.48
CA LYS A 409 10.84 -4.89 16.87
C LYS A 409 9.75 -4.13 17.59
N LYS A 410 9.04 -4.83 18.49
CA LYS A 410 7.94 -4.27 19.28
C LYS A 410 8.34 -2.87 19.70
N LYS A 411 7.85 -1.82 19.01
CA LYS A 411 7.73 -0.51 19.64
C LYS A 411 6.84 -0.84 20.83
N LYS A 412 7.43 -0.87 22.03
CA LYS A 412 6.67 -0.98 23.27
C LYS A 412 5.75 0.22 23.26
N TYR A 413 4.51 0.01 22.80
CA TYR A 413 3.44 0.93 23.07
C TYR A 413 3.29 0.90 24.59
N HIS A 414 3.89 1.90 25.25
CA HIS A 414 3.56 2.20 26.62
C HIS A 414 2.11 2.70 26.59
N LEU A 415 1.16 1.76 26.68
CA LEU A 415 -0.19 2.03 27.13
C LEU A 415 -0.04 2.69 28.50
N LYS A 416 -0.12 4.02 28.55
CA LYS A 416 -0.51 4.70 29.77
C LYS A 416 -1.99 4.40 29.94
N ILE A 417 -2.27 3.41 30.78
CA ILE A 417 -3.59 3.13 31.35
C ILE A 417 -4.01 4.34 32.18
#